data_AF-A0A0N1HDU8-F1
#
_entry.id   AF-A0A0N1HDU8-F1
#
_cell.length_a   1.000
_cell.length_b   1.000
_cell.length_c   1.000
_cell.angle_alpha   90.00
_cell.angle_beta   90.00
_cell.angle_gamma   90.00
#
_symmetry.space_group_name_H-M   'P 1'
#
loop_
_entity.id
_entity.type
_entity.pdbx_description
1 polymer ?
#
loop_
_entity_poly.entity_id
_entity_poly.type
_entity_poly.pdbx_seq_one_letter_code
_entity_poly.pdbx_strand_id
1 'polypeptide(L)'
;MHFALPPRKTSQPPPFARAANLHNAAQRRRQMQGMGSIVLVLATLYLLYKALFTGGTAPEPTEIEANPSVVMVTVFDESRQSKEFIDIVKENREDYARRWGHVNFFTNVSTYESIIAPSPTSWSMVPALRHTLTLYPRSTYVWYLSAYSLITNPALGLSDHIFNNLTTLMQRDVPVVPPDSVIRTFSHLKPVNVHLILSQDMDNLAHSSLILRNAPSPAAAAASSPNSWPLFLLDAWLDPLYRTYAFQKAEQHALEHIVQWHPTVLAKLALIPQRMLNSYNFKYGDQEDPENPGQKRHHDSMWQQGDFVVSLKGCEAGAGGGGDAGEGKEKGRDCMKEMRQYAEIWRNEVKSLDGVGSGNE
;
A
#
# COMPACT_ATOMS: atom_id res chain seq x y z
N MET A 1 61.68 -5.81 52.78
CA MET A 1 60.98 -6.93 52.10
C MET A 1 61.65 -7.15 50.76
N HIS A 2 62.48 -8.19 50.63
CA HIS A 2 63.23 -8.48 49.41
C HIS A 2 62.40 -9.40 48.50
N PHE A 3 62.21 -8.99 47.25
CA PHE A 3 61.50 -9.74 46.22
C PHE A 3 62.30 -10.99 45.81
N ALA A 4 61.63 -12.15 45.75
CA ALA A 4 62.19 -13.39 45.24
C ALA A 4 62.29 -13.34 43.71
N LEU A 5 63.49 -13.60 43.18
CA LEU A 5 63.74 -13.73 41.74
C LEU A 5 63.28 -15.12 41.24
N PRO A 6 62.73 -15.22 40.01
CA PRO A 6 62.34 -16.50 39.43
C PRO A 6 63.57 -17.35 39.03
N PRO A 7 63.46 -18.68 39.06
CA PRO A 7 64.59 -19.58 38.78
C PRO A 7 65.02 -19.55 37.31
N ARG A 8 66.34 -19.64 37.08
CA ARG A 8 66.94 -19.70 35.74
C ARG A 8 66.47 -20.95 34.97
N LYS A 9 66.05 -20.74 33.71
CA LYS A 9 65.80 -21.81 32.73
C LYS A 9 67.06 -22.66 32.53
N THR A 10 66.90 -23.99 32.58
CA THR A 10 67.95 -24.95 32.26
C THR A 10 68.18 -25.04 30.75
N SER A 11 69.44 -25.17 30.33
CA SER A 11 69.90 -25.11 28.93
C SER A 11 70.07 -26.50 28.30
N GLN A 12 69.11 -27.40 28.52
CA GLN A 12 69.14 -28.73 27.87
C GLN A 12 67.99 -28.84 26.86
N PRO A 13 68.26 -28.75 25.54
CA PRO A 13 67.25 -29.08 24.55
C PRO A 13 67.03 -30.61 24.54
N PRO A 14 65.78 -31.09 24.39
CA PRO A 14 65.50 -32.51 24.23
C PRO A 14 66.13 -33.03 22.93
N PRO A 15 66.51 -34.32 22.85
CA PRO A 15 67.10 -34.89 21.65
C PRO A 15 66.12 -34.81 20.48
N PHE A 16 66.58 -34.31 19.35
CA PHE A 16 65.82 -34.18 18.11
C PHE A 16 65.18 -35.53 17.72
N ALA A 17 63.85 -35.62 17.83
CA ALA A 17 63.09 -36.67 17.16
C ALA A 17 63.21 -36.46 15.64
N ARG A 18 63.94 -37.34 14.95
CA ARG A 18 64.00 -37.34 13.47
C ARG A 18 62.58 -37.48 12.93
N ALA A 19 62.12 -36.46 12.21
CA ALA A 19 60.79 -36.39 11.63
C ALA A 19 60.61 -37.43 10.51
N ALA A 20 60.10 -38.61 10.85
CA ALA A 20 59.73 -39.65 9.88
C ALA A 20 58.40 -39.38 9.14
N ASN A 21 57.69 -38.28 9.44
CA ASN A 21 56.31 -38.02 8.97
C ASN A 21 56.15 -36.91 7.92
N LEU A 22 57.23 -36.38 7.34
CA LEU A 22 57.14 -35.32 6.31
C LEU A 22 56.64 -35.83 4.95
N HIS A 23 56.85 -37.09 4.61
CA HIS A 23 56.41 -37.65 3.32
C HIS A 23 54.87 -37.81 3.25
N ASN A 24 54.24 -38.23 4.35
CA ASN A 24 52.79 -38.44 4.41
C ASN A 24 51.99 -37.13 4.45
N ALA A 25 52.57 -36.05 4.97
CA ALA A 25 51.92 -34.74 5.05
C ALA A 25 51.82 -34.05 3.67
N ALA A 26 52.88 -34.13 2.85
CA ALA A 26 52.88 -33.56 1.50
C ALA A 26 51.92 -34.32 0.56
N GLN A 27 51.84 -35.65 0.69
CA GLN A 27 50.95 -36.49 -0.11
C GLN A 27 49.46 -36.28 0.23
N ARG A 28 49.10 -36.17 1.52
CA ARG A 28 47.73 -35.80 1.93
C ARG A 28 47.33 -34.41 1.44
N ARG A 29 48.25 -33.44 1.42
CA ARG A 29 47.96 -32.08 0.95
C ARG A 29 47.67 -32.04 -0.56
N ARG A 30 48.43 -32.81 -1.36
CA ARG A 30 48.17 -32.98 -2.80
C ARG A 30 46.85 -33.71 -3.08
N GLN A 31 46.52 -34.73 -2.29
CA GLN A 31 45.23 -35.44 -2.40
C GLN A 31 44.03 -34.54 -2.06
N MET A 32 44.14 -33.72 -1.01
CA MET A 32 43.09 -32.75 -0.66
C MET A 32 42.94 -31.63 -1.71
N GLN A 33 44.05 -31.16 -2.28
CA GLN A 33 44.02 -30.18 -3.38
C GLN A 33 43.36 -30.77 -4.63
N GLY A 34 43.70 -31.99 -5.02
CA GLY A 34 43.08 -32.67 -6.16
C GLY A 34 41.58 -32.92 -5.96
N MET A 35 41.18 -33.36 -4.76
CA MET A 35 39.77 -33.59 -4.44
C MET A 35 38.98 -32.28 -4.39
N GLY A 36 39.57 -31.20 -3.87
CA GLY A 36 38.99 -29.87 -3.90
C GLY A 36 38.74 -29.36 -5.33
N SER A 37 39.72 -29.54 -6.23
CA SER A 37 39.56 -29.17 -7.65
C SER A 37 38.47 -29.97 -8.34
N ILE A 38 38.35 -31.28 -8.06
CA ILE A 38 37.29 -32.12 -8.63
C ILE A 38 35.90 -31.65 -8.18
N VAL A 39 35.73 -31.37 -6.88
CA VAL A 39 34.46 -30.85 -6.35
C VAL A 39 34.09 -29.52 -7.00
N LEU A 40 35.07 -28.63 -7.19
CA LEU A 40 34.85 -27.32 -7.80
C LEU A 40 34.45 -27.45 -9.28
N VAL A 41 35.07 -28.36 -10.02
CA VAL A 41 34.71 -28.67 -11.42
C VAL A 41 33.32 -29.31 -11.53
N LEU A 42 32.97 -30.22 -10.62
CA LEU A 42 31.63 -30.81 -10.60
C LEU A 42 30.54 -29.77 -10.23
N ALA A 43 30.85 -28.87 -9.30
CA ALA A 43 29.95 -27.78 -8.94
C ALA A 43 29.74 -26.79 -10.10
N THR A 44 30.79 -26.42 -10.82
CA THR A 44 30.67 -25.53 -11.99
C THR A 44 29.95 -26.21 -13.15
N LEU A 45 30.20 -27.50 -13.40
CA LEU A 45 29.45 -28.27 -14.40
C LEU A 45 27.97 -28.40 -14.04
N TYR A 46 27.64 -28.60 -12.76
CA TYR A 46 26.26 -28.62 -12.30
C TYR A 46 25.56 -27.26 -12.47
N LEU A 47 26.25 -26.16 -12.16
CA LEU A 47 25.74 -24.81 -12.36
C LEU A 47 25.56 -24.48 -13.85
N LEU A 48 26.48 -24.88 -14.71
CA LEU A 48 26.37 -24.74 -16.16
C LEU A 48 25.24 -25.60 -16.73
N TYR A 49 25.08 -26.84 -16.25
CA TYR A 49 23.96 -27.70 -16.61
C TYR A 49 22.62 -27.06 -16.23
N LYS A 50 22.52 -26.49 -15.02
CA LYS A 50 21.35 -25.71 -14.61
C LYS A 50 21.12 -24.50 -15.52
N ALA A 51 22.15 -23.73 -15.85
CA ALA A 51 22.01 -22.56 -16.71
C ALA A 51 21.58 -22.92 -18.14
N LEU A 52 22.10 -24.01 -18.70
CA LEU A 52 21.87 -24.42 -20.09
C LEU A 52 20.62 -25.27 -20.29
N PHE A 53 20.27 -26.15 -19.33
CA PHE A 53 19.18 -27.12 -19.47
C PHE A 53 17.96 -26.81 -18.58
N THR A 54 18.07 -25.90 -17.61
CA THR A 54 16.91 -25.36 -16.87
C THR A 54 16.66 -23.87 -17.15
N GLY A 55 17.36 -23.30 -18.14
CA GLY A 55 17.09 -21.96 -18.69
C GLY A 55 15.82 -21.89 -19.53
N GLY A 56 14.72 -22.45 -19.04
CA GLY A 56 13.41 -21.94 -19.41
C GLY A 56 13.22 -20.66 -18.61
N THR A 57 13.10 -19.52 -19.28
CA THR A 57 12.50 -18.33 -18.68
C THR A 57 11.13 -18.77 -18.15
N ALA A 58 11.07 -19.09 -16.86
CA ALA A 58 9.79 -19.22 -16.19
C ALA A 58 9.05 -17.90 -16.48
N PRO A 59 7.80 -17.92 -16.95
CA PRO A 59 7.04 -16.70 -17.08
C PRO A 59 7.13 -15.98 -15.73
N GLU A 60 7.59 -14.73 -15.73
CA GLU A 60 7.61 -13.95 -14.50
C GLU A 60 6.20 -13.96 -13.90
N PRO A 61 6.06 -14.10 -12.57
CA PRO A 61 4.75 -14.09 -11.95
C PRO A 61 4.10 -12.71 -12.17
N THR A 62 3.31 -12.62 -13.23
CA THR A 62 2.48 -11.49 -13.64
C THR A 62 1.16 -11.44 -12.89
N GLU A 63 0.84 -12.46 -12.10
CA GLU A 63 -0.51 -12.64 -11.56
C GLU A 63 -0.72 -11.84 -10.26
N ILE A 64 -1.51 -10.77 -10.38
CA ILE A 64 -2.42 -10.35 -9.30
C ILE A 64 -3.53 -11.41 -9.20
N GLU A 65 -4.06 -11.68 -8.00
CA GLU A 65 -5.09 -12.70 -7.84
C GLU A 65 -6.32 -12.36 -8.71
N ALA A 66 -6.68 -13.25 -9.64
CA ALA A 66 -7.72 -12.98 -10.65
C ALA A 66 -9.12 -12.71 -10.06
N ASN A 67 -9.42 -13.28 -8.88
CA ASN A 67 -10.67 -13.08 -8.15
C ASN A 67 -10.39 -12.89 -6.66
N PRO A 68 -9.93 -11.70 -6.25
CA PRO A 68 -9.49 -11.49 -4.89
C PRO A 68 -10.66 -11.28 -3.93
N SER A 69 -10.55 -11.79 -2.70
CA SER A 69 -11.50 -11.46 -1.63
C SER A 69 -11.18 -10.05 -1.12
N VAL A 70 -12.16 -9.15 -1.17
CA VAL A 70 -12.01 -7.75 -0.75
C VAL A 70 -12.92 -7.48 0.46
N VAL A 71 -12.36 -6.84 1.48
CA VAL A 71 -13.13 -6.29 2.60
C VAL A 71 -13.17 -4.78 2.47
N MET A 72 -14.37 -4.22 2.33
CA MET A 72 -14.61 -2.79 2.27
C MET A 72 -14.73 -2.22 3.67
N VAL A 73 -13.97 -1.18 3.97
CA VAL A 73 -13.92 -0.55 5.29
C VAL A 73 -14.48 0.85 5.19
N THR A 74 -15.50 1.15 5.99
CA THR A 74 -16.04 2.50 6.13
C THR A 74 -16.14 2.85 7.62
N VAL A 75 -15.52 3.97 7.97
CA VAL A 75 -15.53 4.54 9.32
C VAL A 75 -16.52 5.71 9.33
N PHE A 76 -17.59 5.60 10.11
CA PHE A 76 -18.60 6.64 10.29
C PHE A 76 -18.26 7.55 11.46
N ASP A 77 -18.78 8.78 11.39
CA ASP A 77 -18.80 9.72 12.50
C ASP A 77 -20.25 10.10 12.80
N GLU A 78 -20.93 9.27 13.60
CA GLU A 78 -22.33 9.48 14.02
C GLU A 78 -22.54 10.79 14.78
N SER A 79 -21.48 11.43 15.30
CA SER A 79 -21.60 12.74 15.95
C SER A 79 -21.77 13.88 14.94
N ARG A 80 -21.29 13.68 13.71
CA ARG A 80 -21.27 14.70 12.64
C ARG A 80 -22.18 14.36 11.45
N GLN A 81 -22.46 13.08 11.23
CA GLN A 81 -23.22 12.58 10.09
C GLN A 81 -24.67 12.29 10.50
N SER A 82 -25.62 12.72 9.67
CA SER A 82 -27.03 12.39 9.89
C SER A 82 -27.28 10.90 9.66
N LYS A 83 -28.35 10.37 10.28
CA LYS A 83 -28.79 9.00 10.04
C LYS A 83 -29.03 8.73 8.55
N GLU A 84 -29.68 9.66 7.85
CA GLU A 84 -29.94 9.55 6.42
C GLU A 84 -28.65 9.43 5.60
N PHE A 85 -27.62 10.21 5.94
CA PHE A 85 -26.31 10.13 5.30
C PHE A 85 -25.70 8.74 5.46
N ILE A 86 -25.69 8.22 6.69
CA ILE A 86 -25.13 6.91 7.02
C ILE A 86 -25.90 5.81 6.29
N ASP A 87 -27.23 5.90 6.26
CA ASP A 87 -28.10 4.91 5.61
C ASP A 87 -27.84 4.86 4.10
N ILE A 88 -27.69 6.01 3.42
CA ILE A 88 -27.31 6.09 1.99
C ILE A 88 -25.98 5.39 1.74
N VAL A 89 -24.96 5.67 2.56
CA VAL A 89 -23.63 5.09 2.37
C VAL A 89 -23.69 3.58 2.61
N LYS A 90 -24.37 3.11 3.65
CA LYS A 90 -24.54 1.66 3.91
C LYS A 90 -25.24 0.96 2.75
N GLU A 91 -26.35 1.51 2.26
CA GLU A 91 -27.09 0.99 1.09
C GLU A 91 -26.15 0.83 -0.12
N ASN A 92 -25.33 1.84 -0.40
CA ASN A 92 -24.38 1.84 -1.51
C ASN A 92 -23.29 0.76 -1.36
N ARG A 93 -22.70 0.63 -0.17
CA ARG A 93 -21.65 -0.36 0.10
C ARG A 93 -22.20 -1.78 0.10
N GLU A 94 -23.38 -1.98 0.68
CA GLU A 94 -24.06 -3.28 0.72
C GLU A 94 -24.46 -3.74 -0.68
N ASP A 95 -24.96 -2.84 -1.53
CA ASP A 95 -25.26 -3.16 -2.91
C ASP A 95 -24.04 -3.60 -3.70
N TYR A 96 -22.97 -2.79 -3.67
CA TYR A 96 -21.74 -3.11 -4.38
C TYR A 96 -21.10 -4.41 -3.87
N ALA A 97 -21.04 -4.59 -2.54
CA ALA A 97 -20.48 -5.80 -1.95
C ALA A 97 -21.25 -7.06 -2.34
N ARG A 98 -22.58 -6.99 -2.40
CA ARG A 98 -23.43 -8.11 -2.83
C ARG A 98 -23.19 -8.48 -4.30
N ARG A 99 -23.03 -7.48 -5.17
CA ARG A 99 -22.79 -7.70 -6.61
C ARG A 99 -21.45 -8.38 -6.89
N TRP A 100 -20.40 -7.98 -6.18
CA TRP A 100 -19.03 -8.43 -6.44
C TRP A 100 -18.49 -9.45 -5.42
N GLY A 101 -19.33 -9.95 -4.52
CA GLY A 101 -18.94 -10.94 -3.52
C GLY A 101 -17.92 -10.41 -2.50
N HIS A 102 -17.99 -9.13 -2.15
CA HIS A 102 -17.14 -8.51 -1.14
C HIS A 102 -17.82 -8.53 0.24
N VAL A 103 -17.06 -8.19 1.28
CA VAL A 103 -17.56 -8.09 2.65
C VAL A 103 -17.45 -6.65 3.12
N ASN A 104 -18.48 -6.13 3.78
CA ASN A 104 -18.42 -4.81 4.42
C ASN A 104 -18.00 -4.91 5.88
N PHE A 105 -17.14 -3.99 6.30
CA PHE A 105 -16.80 -3.72 7.68
C PHE A 105 -17.12 -2.25 7.99
N PHE A 106 -18.22 -2.06 8.72
CA PHE A 106 -18.67 -0.76 9.20
C PHE A 106 -18.23 -0.56 10.65
N THR A 107 -17.67 0.60 10.95
CA THR A 107 -17.27 0.98 12.30
C THR A 107 -17.48 2.48 12.52
N ASN A 108 -17.28 2.95 13.74
CA ASN A 108 -17.42 4.36 14.11
C ASN A 108 -16.07 4.94 14.60
N VAL A 109 -15.88 6.25 14.48
CA VAL A 109 -14.73 6.96 15.06
C VAL A 109 -14.63 6.76 16.57
N SER A 110 -15.76 6.72 17.28
CA SER A 110 -15.83 6.55 18.74
C SER A 110 -15.24 5.23 19.22
N THR A 111 -15.24 4.19 18.37
CA THR A 111 -14.63 2.88 18.67
C THR A 111 -13.12 2.98 18.93
N TYR A 112 -12.45 3.97 18.33
CA TYR A 112 -10.99 4.09 18.35
C TYR A 112 -10.48 5.31 19.12
N GLU A 113 -11.38 6.12 19.67
CA GLU A 113 -11.08 7.41 20.30
C GLU A 113 -9.98 7.30 21.37
N SER A 114 -10.05 6.27 22.22
CA SER A 114 -9.06 6.03 23.28
C SER A 114 -7.66 5.68 22.78
N ILE A 115 -7.54 5.15 21.56
CA ILE A 115 -6.27 4.75 20.95
C ILE A 115 -5.62 5.96 20.24
N ILE A 116 -6.44 6.77 19.59
CA ILE A 116 -5.95 7.88 18.77
C ILE A 116 -5.72 9.17 19.57
N ALA A 117 -6.41 9.37 20.69
CA ALA A 117 -6.31 10.58 21.48
C ALA A 117 -4.84 10.92 21.83
N PRO A 118 -4.44 12.21 21.75
CA PRO A 118 -5.25 13.40 21.45
C PRO A 118 -5.33 13.78 19.95
N SER A 119 -4.99 12.87 19.03
CA SER A 119 -4.97 13.16 17.58
C SER A 119 -6.39 13.33 16.99
N PRO A 120 -6.53 14.02 15.84
CA PRO A 120 -7.82 14.19 15.16
C PRO A 120 -8.55 12.87 14.86
N THR A 121 -9.88 12.90 14.82
CA THR A 121 -10.71 11.70 14.61
C THR A 121 -10.53 11.03 13.24
N SER A 122 -9.97 11.74 12.25
CA SER A 122 -9.58 11.18 10.95
C SER A 122 -8.57 10.04 11.09
N TRP A 123 -7.72 10.06 12.13
CA TRP A 123 -6.78 8.98 12.44
C TRP A 123 -7.46 7.64 12.72
N SER A 124 -8.75 7.61 13.05
CA SER A 124 -9.51 6.37 13.29
C SER A 124 -9.51 5.42 12.10
N MET A 125 -9.21 5.88 10.87
CA MET A 125 -9.06 5.01 9.71
C MET A 125 -7.93 3.97 9.87
N VAL A 126 -6.81 4.35 10.51
CA VAL A 126 -5.63 3.49 10.63
C VAL A 126 -5.87 2.30 11.57
N PRO A 127 -6.36 2.47 12.81
CA PRO A 127 -6.71 1.34 13.66
C PRO A 127 -7.93 0.58 13.12
N ALA A 128 -8.84 1.20 12.36
CA ALA A 128 -9.93 0.48 11.69
C ALA A 128 -9.44 -0.49 10.62
N LEU A 129 -8.50 -0.05 9.77
CA LEU A 129 -7.82 -0.92 8.81
C LEU A 129 -7.08 -2.07 9.52
N ARG A 130 -6.37 -1.77 10.60
CA ARG A 130 -5.68 -2.79 11.40
C ARG A 130 -6.65 -3.80 12.01
N HIS A 131 -7.76 -3.33 12.59
CA HIS A 131 -8.80 -4.19 13.15
C HIS A 131 -9.40 -5.11 12.07
N THR A 132 -9.61 -4.58 10.86
CA THR A 132 -10.12 -5.36 9.72
C THR A 132 -9.19 -6.52 9.36
N LEU A 133 -7.87 -6.28 9.32
CA LEU A 133 -6.89 -7.35 9.03
C LEU A 133 -6.90 -8.46 10.09
N THR A 134 -7.20 -8.12 11.35
CA THR A 134 -7.36 -9.10 12.44
C THR A 134 -8.64 -9.93 12.29
N LEU A 135 -9.76 -9.31 11.91
CA LEU A 135 -11.04 -10.00 11.73
C LEU A 135 -11.09 -10.83 10.46
N TYR A 136 -10.42 -10.37 9.39
CA TYR A 136 -10.44 -10.99 8.08
C TYR A 136 -9.03 -11.36 7.59
N PRO A 137 -8.28 -12.22 8.30
CA PRO A 137 -6.89 -12.53 7.98
C PRO A 137 -6.72 -13.25 6.64
N ARG A 138 -7.80 -13.82 6.10
CA ARG A 138 -7.85 -14.54 4.81
C ARG A 138 -8.25 -13.66 3.63
N SER A 139 -8.63 -12.41 3.87
CA SER A 139 -8.93 -11.46 2.79
C SER A 139 -7.68 -11.17 1.96
N THR A 140 -7.85 -10.95 0.66
CA THR A 140 -6.75 -10.62 -0.25
C THR A 140 -6.43 -9.14 -0.19
N TYR A 141 -7.47 -8.31 -0.23
CA TYR A 141 -7.38 -6.86 -0.12
C TYR A 141 -8.33 -6.30 0.93
N VAL A 142 -7.94 -5.17 1.50
CA VAL A 142 -8.80 -4.30 2.29
C VAL A 142 -8.92 -2.99 1.54
N TRP A 143 -10.14 -2.58 1.22
CA TRP A 143 -10.42 -1.30 0.56
C TRP A 143 -11.04 -0.35 1.56
N TYR A 144 -10.26 0.63 2.02
CA TYR A 144 -10.79 1.76 2.76
C TYR A 144 -11.46 2.72 1.78
N LEU A 145 -12.72 3.04 2.06
CA LEU A 145 -13.47 4.04 1.34
C LEU A 145 -14.20 4.93 2.34
N SER A 146 -13.83 6.21 2.33
CA SER A 146 -14.39 7.23 3.24
C SER A 146 -15.92 7.24 3.18
N ALA A 147 -16.55 7.55 4.31
CA ALA A 147 -17.99 7.76 4.39
C ALA A 147 -18.45 8.95 3.52
N TYR A 148 -17.56 9.87 3.16
CA TYR A 148 -17.85 10.99 2.26
C TYR A 148 -17.56 10.68 0.79
N SER A 149 -17.35 9.41 0.45
CA SER A 149 -17.21 8.93 -0.93
C SER A 149 -18.36 8.01 -1.29
N LEU A 150 -18.76 7.92 -2.56
CA LEU A 150 -19.87 7.09 -3.01
C LEU A 150 -19.46 6.35 -4.28
N ILE A 151 -19.82 5.06 -4.38
CA ILE A 151 -19.63 4.28 -5.61
C ILE A 151 -20.74 4.67 -6.57
N THR A 152 -20.39 5.29 -7.68
CA THR A 152 -21.35 5.80 -8.67
C THR A 152 -21.59 4.84 -9.82
N ASN A 153 -20.59 4.03 -10.17
CA ASN A 153 -20.70 3.01 -11.21
C ASN A 153 -20.50 1.60 -10.62
N PRO A 154 -21.58 0.94 -10.17
CA PRO A 154 -21.51 -0.38 -9.54
C PRO A 154 -21.29 -1.53 -10.55
N ALA A 155 -21.32 -1.26 -11.87
CA ALA A 155 -21.02 -2.24 -12.91
C ALA A 155 -19.51 -2.52 -13.07
N LEU A 156 -18.65 -1.70 -12.46
CA LEU A 156 -17.20 -1.88 -12.49
C LEU A 156 -16.75 -2.66 -11.26
N GLY A 157 -16.27 -3.89 -11.45
CA GLY A 157 -15.65 -4.68 -10.40
C GLY A 157 -14.19 -4.32 -10.19
N LEU A 158 -13.69 -4.39 -8.95
CA LEU A 158 -12.28 -4.06 -8.65
C LEU A 158 -11.27 -4.90 -9.44
N SER A 159 -11.59 -6.16 -9.73
CA SER A 159 -10.72 -7.04 -10.50
C SER A 159 -10.46 -6.49 -11.90
N ASP A 160 -11.52 -6.25 -12.66
CA ASP A 160 -11.40 -5.78 -14.03
C ASP A 160 -11.04 -4.31 -14.12
N HIS A 161 -11.53 -3.49 -13.20
CA HIS A 161 -11.32 -2.04 -13.23
C HIS A 161 -9.93 -1.62 -12.76
N ILE A 162 -9.41 -2.24 -11.70
CA ILE A 162 -8.15 -1.83 -11.05
C ILE A 162 -7.08 -2.91 -11.13
N PHE A 163 -7.35 -4.13 -10.65
CA PHE A 163 -6.32 -5.12 -10.40
C PHE A 163 -5.69 -5.68 -11.68
N ASN A 164 -6.52 -6.13 -12.63
CA ASN A 164 -6.06 -6.67 -13.92
C ASN A 164 -5.36 -5.60 -14.77
N ASN A 165 -5.77 -4.34 -14.62
CA ASN A 165 -5.21 -3.19 -15.34
C ASN A 165 -4.09 -2.47 -14.59
N LEU A 166 -3.66 -2.96 -13.42
CA LEU A 166 -2.74 -2.20 -12.56
C LEU A 166 -1.42 -1.87 -13.28
N THR A 167 -0.94 -2.77 -14.15
CA THR A 167 0.26 -2.53 -14.97
C THR A 167 0.20 -1.24 -15.76
N THR A 168 -0.94 -0.92 -16.37
CA THR A 168 -1.15 0.26 -17.21
C THR A 168 -1.57 1.47 -16.39
N LEU A 169 -2.27 1.26 -15.27
CA LEU A 169 -2.74 2.34 -14.40
C LEU A 169 -1.62 2.93 -13.52
N MET A 170 -0.59 2.15 -13.18
CA MET A 170 0.51 2.61 -12.33
C MET A 170 1.27 3.78 -12.96
N GLN A 171 1.19 4.94 -12.31
CA GLN A 171 1.99 6.12 -12.60
C GLN A 171 3.42 5.91 -12.06
N ARG A 172 4.37 5.91 -12.98
CA ARG A 172 5.79 5.62 -12.74
C ARG A 172 6.61 6.89 -12.91
N ASP A 173 7.61 7.06 -12.06
CA ASP A 173 8.50 8.22 -12.06
C ASP A 173 7.75 9.56 -11.91
N VAL A 174 6.67 9.55 -11.12
CA VAL A 174 5.91 10.77 -10.77
C VAL A 174 6.23 11.20 -9.33
N PRO A 175 6.26 12.50 -9.02
CA PRO A 175 6.45 13.00 -7.65
C PRO A 175 5.42 12.41 -6.68
N VAL A 176 5.85 11.96 -5.49
CA VAL A 176 4.94 11.43 -4.44
C VAL A 176 4.05 12.51 -3.85
N VAL A 177 4.54 13.75 -3.82
CA VAL A 177 3.75 14.93 -3.44
C VAL A 177 3.97 15.97 -4.55
N PRO A 178 3.00 16.15 -5.45
CA PRO A 178 3.15 17.14 -6.51
C PRO A 178 3.13 18.57 -5.95
N PRO A 179 3.73 19.55 -6.66
CA PRO A 179 4.58 19.39 -7.83
C PRO A 179 6.07 19.12 -7.52
N ASP A 180 6.57 19.61 -6.39
CA ASP A 180 8.01 19.79 -6.16
C ASP A 180 8.69 18.68 -5.37
N SER A 181 8.07 17.51 -5.19
CA SER A 181 8.71 16.42 -4.45
C SER A 181 9.84 15.79 -5.27
N VAL A 182 11.05 15.86 -4.69
CA VAL A 182 12.25 15.17 -5.18
C VAL A 182 12.06 13.65 -5.20
N ILE A 183 11.18 13.12 -4.33
CA ILE A 183 10.93 11.70 -4.21
C ILE A 183 9.85 11.29 -5.20
N ARG A 184 10.22 10.39 -6.13
CA ARG A 184 9.35 9.90 -7.20
C ARG A 184 9.01 8.42 -7.03
N THR A 185 7.90 7.98 -7.61
CA THR A 185 7.55 6.56 -7.66
C THR A 185 8.56 5.75 -8.48
N PHE A 186 8.78 4.49 -8.10
CA PHE A 186 9.77 3.66 -8.79
C PHE A 186 9.34 3.29 -10.21
N SER A 187 10.20 3.62 -11.18
CA SER A 187 10.00 3.31 -12.60
C SER A 187 9.90 1.81 -12.91
N HIS A 188 10.55 0.96 -12.11
CA HIS A 188 10.58 -0.49 -12.31
C HIS A 188 9.64 -1.25 -11.39
N LEU A 189 8.70 -0.57 -10.72
CA LEU A 189 7.74 -1.25 -9.85
C LEU A 189 6.81 -2.16 -10.67
N LYS A 190 6.77 -3.43 -10.28
CA LYS A 190 5.90 -4.45 -10.86
C LYS A 190 4.61 -4.57 -10.05
N PRO A 191 3.44 -4.78 -10.69
CA PRO A 191 2.15 -4.92 -10.00
C PRO A 191 2.16 -5.97 -8.89
N VAL A 192 2.85 -7.10 -9.10
CA VAL A 192 3.00 -8.18 -8.12
C VAL A 192 3.66 -7.75 -6.79
N ASN A 193 4.42 -6.65 -6.81
CA ASN A 193 5.11 -6.08 -5.66
C ASN A 193 4.34 -4.92 -5.01
N VAL A 194 3.17 -4.54 -5.54
CA VAL A 194 2.33 -3.48 -4.99
C VAL A 194 1.53 -4.02 -3.82
N HIS A 195 1.51 -3.27 -2.72
CA HIS A 195 0.69 -3.57 -1.55
C HIS A 195 -0.15 -2.39 -1.07
N LEU A 196 0.06 -1.19 -1.61
CA LEU A 196 -0.70 0.01 -1.31
C LEU A 196 -1.07 0.69 -2.64
N ILE A 197 -2.36 0.88 -2.89
CA ILE A 197 -2.88 1.54 -4.09
C ILE A 197 -3.74 2.73 -3.65
N LEU A 198 -3.44 3.92 -4.15
CA LEU A 198 -4.28 5.10 -4.02
C LEU A 198 -4.00 6.08 -5.16
N SER A 199 -4.76 7.17 -5.21
CA SER A 199 -4.57 8.27 -6.13
C SER A 199 -3.81 9.43 -5.50
N GLN A 200 -3.36 10.36 -6.33
CA GLN A 200 -2.95 11.71 -5.93
C GLN A 200 -3.97 12.75 -6.36
N ASP A 201 -4.06 13.83 -5.58
CA ASP A 201 -4.65 15.08 -6.01
C ASP A 201 -3.57 16.07 -6.46
N MET A 202 -3.94 17.33 -6.69
CA MET A 202 -3.00 18.36 -7.16
C MET A 202 -1.82 18.62 -6.22
N ASP A 203 -1.99 18.40 -4.91
CA ASP A 203 -1.01 18.81 -3.92
C ASP A 203 -0.64 17.67 -2.94
N ASN A 204 -1.35 16.53 -2.94
CA ASN A 204 -1.27 15.52 -1.87
C ASN A 204 -1.56 14.09 -2.35
N LEU A 205 -1.22 13.11 -1.52
CA LEU A 205 -1.76 11.75 -1.60
C LEU A 205 -3.24 11.76 -1.19
N ALA A 206 -4.13 11.28 -2.05
CA ALA A 206 -5.57 11.31 -1.81
C ALA A 206 -6.04 9.97 -1.20
N HIS A 207 -6.04 9.91 0.13
CA HIS A 207 -6.26 8.68 0.92
C HIS A 207 -7.74 8.31 1.17
N SER A 208 -8.69 9.12 0.70
CA SER A 208 -10.14 8.88 0.87
C SER A 208 -10.64 7.58 0.23
N SER A 209 -9.89 7.05 -0.74
CA SER A 209 -10.06 5.73 -1.33
C SER A 209 -8.68 5.06 -1.43
N LEU A 210 -8.46 4.02 -0.64
CA LEU A 210 -7.16 3.40 -0.46
C LEU A 210 -7.29 1.88 -0.37
N ILE A 211 -6.52 1.15 -1.17
CA ILE A 211 -6.54 -0.32 -1.20
C ILE A 211 -5.21 -0.86 -0.63
N LEU A 212 -5.32 -1.73 0.39
CA LEU A 212 -4.21 -2.45 1.00
C LEU A 212 -4.25 -3.93 0.61
N ARG A 213 -3.09 -4.47 0.21
CA ARG A 213 -2.94 -5.91 -0.04
C ARG A 213 -2.56 -6.64 1.24
N ASN A 214 -3.43 -7.55 1.66
CA ASN A 214 -3.20 -8.47 2.76
C ASN A 214 -2.55 -9.80 2.31
N ALA A 215 -2.81 -10.26 1.08
CA ALA A 215 -2.20 -11.48 0.59
C ALA A 215 -0.67 -11.37 0.40
N PRO A 216 0.10 -12.43 0.72
CA PRO A 216 1.53 -12.48 0.41
C PRO A 216 1.74 -12.42 -1.10
N SER A 217 2.76 -11.68 -1.53
CA SER A 217 3.26 -11.76 -2.90
C SER A 217 3.55 -13.24 -3.25
N PRO A 218 3.38 -13.69 -4.51
CA PRO A 218 3.77 -15.04 -4.94
C PRO A 218 5.17 -15.46 -4.49
N ALA A 219 6.13 -14.52 -4.46
CA ALA A 219 7.49 -14.75 -3.94
C ALA A 219 7.53 -15.01 -2.42
N ALA A 220 6.66 -14.34 -1.64
CA ALA A 220 6.53 -14.53 -0.20
C ALA A 220 5.67 -15.77 0.15
N ALA A 221 4.67 -16.10 -0.69
CA ALA A 221 3.88 -17.32 -0.57
C ALA A 221 4.76 -18.57 -0.73
N ALA A 222 5.72 -18.54 -1.67
CA ALA A 222 6.72 -19.60 -1.83
C ALA A 222 7.63 -19.77 -0.60
N ALA A 223 7.81 -18.71 0.20
CA ALA A 223 8.62 -18.73 1.43
C ALA A 223 7.82 -19.15 2.69
N SER A 224 6.56 -19.58 2.56
CA SER A 224 5.69 -19.98 3.68
C SER A 224 5.54 -18.92 4.79
N SER A 225 5.81 -17.65 4.48
CA SER A 225 5.85 -16.58 5.47
C SER A 225 4.58 -15.74 5.38
N PRO A 226 3.86 -15.49 6.49
CA PRO A 226 2.70 -14.61 6.49
C PRO A 226 3.12 -13.20 6.05
N ASN A 227 2.28 -12.55 5.25
CA ASN A 227 2.53 -11.17 4.83
C ASN A 227 2.34 -10.21 6.01
N SER A 228 3.44 -9.77 6.60
CA SER A 228 3.43 -8.81 7.71
C SER A 228 3.46 -7.36 7.24
N TRP A 229 3.57 -7.09 5.93
CA TRP A 229 3.77 -5.74 5.42
C TRP A 229 2.62 -4.75 5.69
N PRO A 230 1.34 -5.08 5.44
CA PRO A 230 0.26 -4.11 5.73
C PRO A 230 0.12 -3.85 7.23
N LEU A 231 0.39 -4.85 8.07
CA LEU A 231 0.43 -4.67 9.53
C LEU A 231 1.58 -3.73 9.93
N PHE A 232 2.77 -3.93 9.37
CA PHE A 232 3.92 -3.05 9.56
C PHE A 232 3.61 -1.61 9.15
N LEU A 233 3.02 -1.40 7.96
CA LEU A 233 2.64 -0.06 7.50
C LEU A 233 1.68 0.61 8.47
N LEU A 234 0.62 -0.09 8.90
CA LEU A 234 -0.40 0.47 9.79
C LEU A 234 0.15 0.74 11.19
N ASP A 235 1.05 -0.11 11.70
CA ASP A 235 1.71 0.10 12.98
C ASP A 235 2.68 1.29 12.92
N ALA A 236 3.45 1.41 11.84
CA ALA A 236 4.31 2.56 11.60
C ALA A 236 3.50 3.84 11.42
N TRP A 237 2.37 3.80 10.72
CA TRP A 237 1.53 4.97 10.49
C TRP A 237 0.86 5.44 11.78
N LEU A 238 0.35 4.52 12.61
CA LEU A 238 -0.29 4.82 13.90
C LEU A 238 0.71 5.20 15.01
N ASP A 239 2.02 5.14 14.75
CA ASP A 239 3.06 5.36 15.73
C ASP A 239 2.86 6.71 16.46
N PRO A 240 2.97 6.75 17.81
CA PRO A 240 2.85 7.99 18.57
C PRO A 240 3.73 9.13 18.05
N LEU A 241 4.91 8.86 17.48
CA LEU A 241 5.78 9.90 16.92
C LEU A 241 5.12 10.67 15.78
N TYR A 242 4.44 9.97 14.86
CA TYR A 242 3.72 10.65 13.76
C TYR A 242 2.45 11.34 14.26
N ARG A 243 1.74 10.71 15.18
CA ARG A 243 0.51 11.26 15.75
C ARG A 243 0.74 12.51 16.60
N THR A 244 1.82 12.54 17.38
CA THR A 244 2.17 13.67 18.25
C THR A 244 2.89 14.80 17.52
N TYR A 245 3.47 14.53 16.35
CA TYR A 245 4.03 15.59 15.48
C TYR A 245 2.98 16.61 15.02
N ALA A 246 1.70 16.24 15.04
CA ALA A 246 0.57 17.10 14.71
C ALA A 246 0.67 17.73 13.31
N PHE A 247 0.83 16.88 12.30
CA PHE A 247 0.79 17.29 10.89
C PHE A 247 -0.46 18.11 10.56
N GLN A 248 -0.31 19.11 9.69
CA GLN A 248 -1.40 20.01 9.31
C GLN A 248 -2.64 19.29 8.74
N LYS A 249 -2.44 18.24 7.93
CA LYS A 249 -3.51 17.36 7.43
C LYS A 249 -3.48 15.97 8.09
N ALA A 250 -3.16 15.93 9.38
CA ALA A 250 -3.26 14.74 10.21
C ALA A 250 -2.59 13.49 9.58
N GLU A 251 -3.32 12.39 9.47
CA GLU A 251 -2.83 11.11 8.92
C GLU A 251 -2.41 11.20 7.45
N GLN A 252 -3.00 12.09 6.66
CA GLN A 252 -2.67 12.26 5.23
C GLN A 252 -1.21 12.68 5.04
N HIS A 253 -0.82 13.79 5.67
CA HIS A 253 0.55 14.28 5.62
C HIS A 253 1.52 13.34 6.34
N ALA A 254 1.06 12.60 7.35
CA ALA A 254 1.87 11.56 7.98
C ALA A 254 2.20 10.43 6.99
N LEU A 255 1.22 9.98 6.19
CA LEU A 255 1.44 8.98 5.14
C LEU A 255 2.42 9.49 4.08
N GLU A 256 2.26 10.73 3.64
CA GLU A 256 3.18 11.36 2.68
C GLU A 256 4.61 11.40 3.21
N HIS A 257 4.77 11.76 4.48
CA HIS A 257 6.07 11.72 5.14
C HIS A 257 6.62 10.30 5.15
N ILE A 258 5.83 9.30 5.57
CA ILE A 258 6.29 7.90 5.62
C ILE A 258 6.74 7.43 4.23
N VAL A 259 5.94 7.68 3.19
CA VAL A 259 6.26 7.28 1.82
C VAL A 259 7.52 7.97 1.31
N GLN A 260 7.71 9.27 1.57
CA GLN A 260 8.88 10.01 1.10
C GLN A 260 10.17 9.58 1.80
N TRP A 261 10.11 9.25 3.09
CA TRP A 261 11.30 8.98 3.92
C TRP A 261 11.61 7.49 4.10
N HIS A 262 10.69 6.59 3.74
CA HIS A 262 10.87 5.13 3.88
C HIS A 262 10.79 4.45 2.51
N PRO A 263 11.93 4.23 1.83
CA PRO A 263 11.97 3.57 0.52
C PRO A 263 11.31 2.18 0.51
N THR A 264 11.29 1.49 1.65
CA THR A 264 10.62 0.18 1.81
C THR A 264 9.10 0.28 1.71
N VAL A 265 8.51 1.43 2.06
CA VAL A 265 7.09 1.73 1.87
C VAL A 265 6.83 2.21 0.44
N LEU A 266 7.66 3.14 -0.06
CA LEU A 266 7.59 3.62 -1.44
C LEU A 266 7.67 2.48 -2.46
N ALA A 267 8.48 1.46 -2.20
CA ALA A 267 8.63 0.26 -3.04
C ALA A 267 7.37 -0.60 -3.15
N LYS A 268 6.32 -0.25 -2.42
CA LYS A 268 5.05 -0.97 -2.35
C LYS A 268 3.85 -0.10 -2.75
N LEU A 269 4.08 1.19 -3.00
CA LEU A 269 3.06 2.17 -3.39
C LEU A 269 2.86 2.18 -4.91
N ALA A 270 1.63 2.00 -5.34
CA ALA A 270 1.17 2.33 -6.68
C ALA A 270 0.25 3.55 -6.64
N LEU A 271 0.58 4.54 -7.47
CA LEU A 271 -0.29 5.66 -7.76
C LEU A 271 -1.04 5.39 -9.05
N ILE A 272 -2.34 5.64 -9.06
CA ILE A 272 -3.20 5.49 -10.24
C ILE A 272 -3.93 6.81 -10.54
N PRO A 273 -4.37 7.04 -11.78
CA PRO A 273 -5.10 8.26 -12.14
C PRO A 273 -6.29 8.47 -11.22
N GLN A 274 -6.47 9.70 -10.74
CA GLN A 274 -7.41 9.99 -9.67
C GLN A 274 -8.83 9.53 -10.00
N ARG A 275 -9.31 9.77 -11.22
CA ARG A 275 -10.67 9.40 -11.64
C ARG A 275 -10.95 7.90 -11.73
N MET A 276 -9.92 7.07 -11.68
CA MET A 276 -10.10 5.61 -11.67
C MET A 276 -10.65 5.12 -10.33
N LEU A 277 -10.31 5.77 -9.21
CA LEU A 277 -10.63 5.25 -7.88
C LEU A 277 -11.18 6.30 -6.91
N ASN A 278 -11.05 7.60 -7.23
CA ASN A 278 -11.25 8.69 -6.29
C ASN A 278 -11.57 10.05 -6.96
N SER A 279 -12.50 10.08 -7.93
CA SER A 279 -12.89 11.34 -8.57
C SER A 279 -13.47 12.32 -7.56
N TYR A 280 -13.20 13.61 -7.70
CA TYR A 280 -13.77 14.67 -6.87
C TYR A 280 -15.02 15.29 -7.49
N ASN A 281 -15.87 15.84 -6.65
CA ASN A 281 -17.06 16.57 -7.07
C ASN A 281 -16.75 17.98 -7.64
N PHE A 282 -15.48 18.34 -7.76
CA PHE A 282 -15.02 19.62 -8.29
C PHE A 282 -13.79 19.42 -9.19
N LYS A 283 -13.54 20.45 -10.01
CA LYS A 283 -12.37 20.53 -10.88
C LYS A 283 -11.32 21.44 -10.25
N TYR A 284 -10.05 21.03 -10.26
CA TYR A 284 -8.96 21.95 -9.97
C TYR A 284 -8.83 23.02 -11.07
N GLY A 285 -8.47 24.24 -10.66
CA GLY A 285 -7.98 25.26 -11.58
C GLY A 285 -6.64 24.84 -12.19
N ASP A 286 -6.35 25.31 -13.40
CA ASP A 286 -5.03 25.11 -13.98
C ASP A 286 -3.99 25.89 -13.17
N GLN A 287 -2.94 25.22 -12.69
CA GLN A 287 -1.84 25.84 -11.95
C GLN A 287 -0.62 25.99 -12.85
N GLU A 288 0.23 26.97 -12.57
CA GLU A 288 1.52 27.08 -13.24
C GLU A 288 2.41 25.89 -12.86
N ASP A 289 3.15 25.38 -13.84
CA ASP A 289 4.15 24.34 -13.63
C ASP A 289 5.41 24.95 -12.99
N PRO A 290 5.75 24.59 -11.74
CA PRO A 290 6.98 25.09 -11.13
C PRO A 290 8.24 24.48 -11.76
N GLU A 291 8.15 23.30 -12.39
CA GLU A 291 9.28 22.74 -13.16
C GLU A 291 9.44 23.45 -14.52
N ASN A 292 8.34 23.97 -15.11
CA ASN A 292 8.33 24.57 -16.45
C ASN A 292 7.54 25.91 -16.48
N PRO A 293 8.17 27.04 -16.10
CA PRO A 293 7.51 28.36 -16.08
C PRO A 293 6.84 28.69 -17.42
N GLY A 294 5.57 29.12 -17.38
CA GLY A 294 4.74 29.38 -18.57
C GLY A 294 3.96 28.17 -19.11
N GLN A 295 4.19 26.95 -18.60
CA GLN A 295 3.32 25.80 -18.86
C GLN A 295 2.27 25.68 -17.75
N LYS A 296 1.02 25.38 -18.12
CA LYS A 296 -0.04 25.09 -17.15
C LYS A 296 -0.14 23.60 -16.92
N ARG A 297 -0.09 23.18 -15.66
CA ARG A 297 -0.40 21.80 -15.25
C ARG A 297 -1.92 21.67 -15.13
N HIS A 298 -2.44 20.67 -15.83
CA HIS A 298 -3.82 20.26 -15.75
C HIS A 298 -3.91 18.95 -14.98
N HIS A 299 -4.86 18.85 -14.05
CA HIS A 299 -5.12 17.62 -13.30
C HIS A 299 -6.58 17.24 -13.39
N ASP A 300 -6.81 16.07 -13.93
CA ASP A 300 -8.14 15.54 -14.16
C ASP A 300 -8.67 14.89 -12.88
N SER A 301 -9.27 15.71 -12.01
CA SER A 301 -9.89 15.28 -10.75
C SER A 301 -11.40 15.17 -10.82
N MET A 302 -12.06 15.90 -11.72
CA MET A 302 -13.51 16.10 -11.68
C MET A 302 -14.23 14.82 -12.11
N TRP A 303 -15.20 14.41 -11.30
CA TRP A 303 -16.08 13.30 -11.58
C TRP A 303 -16.84 13.54 -12.89
N GLN A 304 -16.88 12.51 -13.72
CA GLN A 304 -17.69 12.46 -14.93
C GLN A 304 -18.60 11.23 -14.90
N GLN A 305 -19.67 11.27 -15.70
CA GLN A 305 -20.59 10.14 -15.82
C GLN A 305 -19.81 8.87 -16.23
N GLY A 306 -19.98 7.80 -15.46
CA GLY A 306 -19.29 6.52 -15.66
C GLY A 306 -18.06 6.32 -14.78
N ASP A 307 -17.55 7.37 -14.12
CA ASP A 307 -16.47 7.23 -13.14
C ASP A 307 -16.91 6.30 -11.99
N PHE A 308 -15.94 5.58 -11.43
CA PHE A 308 -16.19 4.52 -10.46
C PHE A 308 -16.69 5.05 -9.11
N VAL A 309 -15.99 6.05 -8.57
CA VAL A 309 -16.23 6.61 -7.25
C VAL A 309 -16.19 8.13 -7.34
N VAL A 310 -17.11 8.78 -6.63
CA VAL A 310 -17.06 10.21 -6.33
C VAL A 310 -16.73 10.43 -4.86
N SER A 311 -15.88 11.40 -4.56
CA SER A 311 -15.43 11.76 -3.22
C SER A 311 -15.72 13.23 -2.96
N LEU A 312 -16.51 13.50 -1.92
CA LEU A 312 -16.91 14.84 -1.48
C LEU A 312 -15.81 15.46 -0.62
N LYS A 313 -14.66 15.74 -1.25
CA LYS A 313 -13.49 16.30 -0.55
C LYS A 313 -13.88 17.58 0.20
N GLY A 314 -13.41 17.72 1.44
CA GLY A 314 -13.67 18.88 2.29
C GLY A 314 -14.86 18.72 3.24
N CYS A 315 -15.75 17.75 3.00
CA CYS A 315 -16.85 17.45 3.93
C CYS A 315 -16.36 16.92 5.29
N GLU A 316 -15.20 16.25 5.31
CA GLU A 316 -14.55 15.76 6.53
C GLU A 316 -14.03 16.90 7.42
N ALA A 317 -13.62 18.04 6.85
CA ALA A 317 -13.03 19.17 7.59
C ALA A 317 -14.07 20.10 8.26
N GLY A 318 -15.35 19.99 7.86
CA GLY A 318 -16.43 20.95 8.13
C GLY A 318 -16.94 21.14 9.58
N ALA A 319 -16.22 20.74 10.63
CA ALA A 319 -16.64 21.03 12.02
C ALA A 319 -15.55 21.60 12.94
N GLY A 320 -14.33 21.86 12.46
CA GLY A 320 -13.31 22.47 13.32
C GLY A 320 -11.85 22.42 12.84
N GLY A 321 -11.56 21.89 11.66
CA GLY A 321 -10.19 21.81 11.16
C GLY A 321 -9.83 23.02 10.30
N GLY A 322 -8.99 23.92 10.82
CA GLY A 322 -8.34 25.00 10.06
C GLY A 322 -7.24 24.48 9.12
N GLY A 323 -7.52 23.43 8.36
CA GLY A 323 -6.65 22.93 7.30
C GLY A 323 -6.97 23.62 5.98
N ASP A 324 -5.94 23.84 5.18
CA ASP A 324 -5.95 24.49 3.87
C ASP A 324 -6.92 23.79 2.90
N ALA A 325 -8.20 24.17 2.98
CA ALA A 325 -9.21 23.84 2.00
C ALA A 325 -8.84 24.65 0.76
N GLY A 326 -8.17 23.98 -0.19
CA GLY A 326 -7.79 24.56 -1.47
C GLY A 326 -8.90 25.45 -2.01
N GLU A 327 -8.53 26.68 -2.32
CA GLU A 327 -9.23 27.71 -3.09
C GLU A 327 -10.71 27.41 -3.39
N GLY A 328 -11.54 27.40 -2.34
CA GLY A 328 -12.92 26.91 -2.46
C GLY A 328 -13.65 26.80 -1.13
N LYS A 329 -13.38 27.70 -0.19
CA LYS A 329 -14.18 27.84 1.04
C LYS A 329 -15.56 28.41 0.67
N GLU A 330 -16.39 27.61 0.01
CA GLU A 330 -17.78 27.95 -0.26
C GLU A 330 -18.53 27.98 1.08
N LYS A 331 -18.64 29.18 1.65
CA LYS A 331 -19.60 29.48 2.71
C LYS A 331 -20.98 29.00 2.24
N GLY A 332 -21.53 27.97 2.88
CA GLY A 332 -22.86 27.43 2.57
C GLY A 332 -22.89 26.09 1.82
N ARG A 333 -21.75 25.39 1.68
CA ARG A 333 -21.72 24.03 1.11
C ARG A 333 -22.48 23.03 1.99
N ASP A 334 -23.49 22.36 1.41
CA ASP A 334 -24.27 21.32 2.09
C ASP A 334 -23.87 19.94 1.55
N CYS A 335 -22.99 19.27 2.29
CA CYS A 335 -22.48 17.94 1.97
C CYS A 335 -23.59 16.88 1.90
N MET A 336 -24.69 17.04 2.66
CA MET A 336 -25.82 16.13 2.59
C MET A 336 -26.55 16.30 1.26
N LYS A 337 -26.75 17.54 0.81
CA LYS A 337 -27.38 17.83 -0.49
C LYS A 337 -26.55 17.25 -1.66
N GLU A 338 -25.23 17.42 -1.63
CA GLU A 338 -24.34 16.81 -2.64
C GLU A 338 -24.40 15.28 -2.60
N MET A 339 -24.38 14.69 -1.41
CA MET A 339 -24.52 13.24 -1.25
C MET A 339 -25.84 12.73 -1.86
N ARG A 340 -26.97 13.42 -1.64
CA ARG A 340 -28.25 13.05 -2.24
C ARG A 340 -28.20 13.06 -3.77
N GLN A 341 -27.57 14.07 -4.37
CA GLN A 341 -27.44 14.16 -5.82
C GLN A 341 -26.71 12.95 -6.41
N TYR A 342 -25.56 12.57 -5.84
CA TYR A 342 -24.82 11.41 -6.32
C TYR A 342 -25.50 10.09 -5.97
N ALA A 343 -26.23 10.02 -4.86
CA ALA A 343 -27.04 8.86 -4.50
C ALA A 343 -28.18 8.62 -5.50
N GLU A 344 -28.82 9.68 -6.01
CA GLU A 344 -29.83 9.56 -7.07
C GLU A 344 -29.22 9.03 -8.38
N ILE A 345 -28.05 9.53 -8.76
CA ILE A 345 -27.32 9.03 -9.95
C ILE A 345 -27.02 7.54 -9.79
N TRP A 346 -26.45 7.13 -8.65
CA TRP A 346 -26.15 5.73 -8.36
C TRP A 346 -27.41 4.85 -8.36
N ARG A 347 -28.51 5.28 -7.73
CA ARG A 347 -29.76 4.51 -7.71
C ARG A 347 -30.36 4.33 -9.10
N ASN A 348 -30.22 5.32 -9.98
CA ASN A 348 -30.67 5.21 -11.37
C ASN A 348 -29.81 4.20 -12.14
N GLU A 349 -28.50 4.20 -11.91
CA GLU A 349 -27.59 3.21 -12.50
C GLU A 349 -27.92 1.79 -12.02
N VAL A 350 -28.15 1.60 -10.72
CA VAL A 350 -28.58 0.33 -10.15
C VAL A 350 -29.87 -0.17 -10.80
N LYS A 351 -30.89 0.69 -10.94
CA LYS A 351 -32.15 0.35 -11.61
C LYS A 351 -31.93 -0.05 -13.07
N SER A 352 -31.03 0.63 -13.77
CA SER A 352 -30.67 0.31 -15.16
C SER A 352 -30.08 -1.11 -15.24
N LEU A 353 -29.10 -1.42 -14.38
CA LEU A 353 -28.43 -2.72 -14.35
C LEU A 353 -29.38 -3.86 -13.95
N ASP A 354 -30.20 -3.65 -12.93
CA ASP A 354 -31.16 -4.67 -12.46
C ASP A 354 -32.32 -4.86 -13.46
N GLY A 355 -32.71 -3.79 -14.16
CA GLY A 355 -33.73 -3.83 -15.22
C GLY A 355 -33.30 -4.63 -16.45
N VAL A 356 -32.04 -4.51 -16.87
CA VAL A 356 -31.49 -5.24 -18.03
C VAL A 356 -31.44 -6.75 -17.77
N GLY A 357 -31.35 -7.20 -16.51
CA GLY A 357 -31.35 -8.61 -16.13
C GLY A 357 -32.71 -9.32 -16.20
N SER A 358 -33.82 -8.58 -16.32
CA SER A 358 -35.19 -9.14 -16.25
C SER A 358 -35.87 -9.40 -17.59
N GLY A 359 -35.17 -9.16 -18.71
CA GLY A 359 -35.73 -9.22 -20.06
C GLY A 359 -35.31 -10.41 -20.93
N ASN A 360 -34.51 -11.35 -20.41
CA ASN A 360 -34.07 -12.56 -21.12
C ASN A 360 -34.21 -13.79 -20.21
N GLU A 361 -35.44 -14.24 -19.98
CA GLU A 361 -35.75 -15.63 -19.61
C GLU A 361 -36.93 -16.14 -20.45
#